data_AF-A0A7C1HYT3-F1
#
_entry.id   AF-A0A7C1HYT3-F1
#
_cell.length_a   1.000
_cell.length_b   1.000
_cell.length_c   1.000
_cell.angle_alpha   90.00
_cell.angle_beta   90.00
_cell.angle_gamma   90.00
#
_symmetry.space_group_name_H-M   'P 1'
#
loop_
_entity.id
_entity.type
_entity.pdbx_description
1 polymer ?
#
loop_
_entity_poly.entity_id
_entity_poly.type
_entity_poly.pdbx_seq_one_letter_code
_entity_poly.pdbx_strand_id
1 'polypeptide(L)'
;MDKDISKPIVIALGGNAISKGSNETISEQFARARTSLLPLVDLADAGYKIAITHGNGPQVGNQLLRVELSQDKVIPMPLFLCGAMTQGEIGYIIVNSLDNLLREHDVKRRVSAVVTQVIVDRKDPAFQNPTKYIGRFYTEEEAKHLAKTAGWSVREDSGRGWRRVVPSPRPSDIVEVDTVRQLLDNGNLVVTVGGGGIPVTKDDRGRLNGVDAVIDKDRASALLA
;
A
#
# COMPACT_ATOMS: atom_id res chain seq x y z
N MET A 1 8.11 -16.63 -30.00
CA MET A 1 8.35 -15.24 -29.58
C MET A 1 9.15 -15.33 -28.30
N ASP A 2 10.46 -15.11 -28.37
CA ASP A 2 11.29 -14.98 -27.18
C ASP A 2 10.82 -13.75 -26.42
N LYS A 3 10.35 -13.95 -25.17
CA LYS A 3 9.93 -12.84 -24.33
C LYS A 3 11.16 -12.06 -23.91
N ASP A 4 11.16 -10.75 -24.12
CA ASP A 4 12.24 -9.85 -23.71
C ASP A 4 12.28 -9.75 -22.18
N ILE A 5 13.08 -10.62 -21.56
CA ILE A 5 13.29 -10.68 -20.10
C ILE A 5 14.08 -9.48 -19.54
N SER A 6 14.59 -8.60 -20.41
CA SER A 6 15.36 -7.42 -19.99
C SER A 6 14.49 -6.30 -19.44
N LYS A 7 13.21 -6.24 -19.83
CA LYS A 7 12.27 -5.21 -19.41
C LYS A 7 11.66 -5.54 -18.04
N PRO A 8 11.63 -4.57 -17.11
CA PRO A 8 10.90 -4.73 -15.86
C PRO A 8 9.42 -5.01 -16.09
N ILE A 9 8.85 -5.87 -15.24
CA ILE A 9 7.42 -6.07 -15.12
C ILE A 9 6.94 -5.57 -13.75
N VAL A 10 5.78 -4.91 -13.74
CA VAL A 10 5.11 -4.46 -12.52
C VAL A 10 3.94 -5.41 -12.23
N ILE A 11 3.95 -6.02 -11.05
CA ILE A 11 2.89 -6.91 -10.57
C ILE A 11 2.15 -6.19 -9.43
N ALA A 12 0.89 -5.81 -9.68
CA ALA A 12 0.02 -5.22 -8.68
C ALA A 12 -0.79 -6.31 -7.95
N LEU A 13 -0.41 -6.60 -6.71
CA LEU A 13 -1.11 -7.58 -5.88
C LEU A 13 -2.52 -7.08 -5.51
N GLY A 14 -3.51 -7.93 -5.76
CA GLY A 14 -4.91 -7.71 -5.38
C GLY A 14 -5.08 -7.57 -3.87
N GLY A 15 -6.18 -6.97 -3.41
CA GLY A 15 -6.48 -6.87 -1.97
C GLY A 15 -6.45 -8.25 -1.29
N ASN A 16 -7.00 -9.25 -1.97
CA ASN A 16 -7.07 -10.64 -1.53
C ASN A 16 -5.74 -11.41 -1.60
N ALA A 17 -4.65 -10.80 -2.08
CA ALA A 17 -3.34 -11.47 -2.15
C ALA A 17 -2.67 -11.57 -0.78
N ILE A 18 -2.98 -10.63 0.12
CA ILE A 18 -2.43 -10.57 1.48
C ILE A 18 -3.54 -10.74 2.50
N SER A 19 -4.72 -10.15 2.27
CA SER A 19 -5.83 -10.32 3.20
C SER A 19 -7.22 -10.27 2.57
N LYS A 20 -8.16 -11.07 3.07
CA LYS A 20 -9.59 -11.00 2.71
C LYS A 20 -10.37 -9.93 3.49
N GLY A 21 -9.76 -9.31 4.50
CA GLY A 21 -10.43 -8.29 5.32
C GLY A 21 -9.79 -8.10 6.68
N SER A 22 -10.38 -7.22 7.50
CA SER A 22 -9.77 -6.76 8.75
C SER A 22 -9.65 -7.80 9.88
N ASN A 23 -10.28 -8.98 9.75
CA ASN A 23 -10.39 -9.99 10.82
C ASN A 23 -9.42 -11.17 10.67
N GLU A 24 -8.58 -11.19 9.64
CA GLU A 24 -7.58 -12.26 9.49
C GLU A 24 -6.41 -12.07 10.45
N THR A 25 -5.99 -13.18 11.05
CA THR A 25 -4.78 -13.25 11.87
C THR A 25 -3.54 -13.02 11.02
N ILE A 26 -2.44 -12.61 11.66
CA ILE A 26 -1.16 -12.42 10.97
C ILE A 26 -0.70 -13.72 10.29
N SER A 27 -0.86 -14.88 10.96
CA SER A 27 -0.51 -16.18 10.40
C SER A 27 -1.29 -16.52 9.12
N GLU A 28 -2.58 -16.16 9.06
CA GLU A 28 -3.39 -16.33 7.85
C GLU A 28 -2.93 -15.41 6.72
N GLN A 29 -2.54 -14.16 7.03
CA GLN A 29 -1.99 -13.24 6.02
C GLN A 29 -0.68 -13.79 5.42
N PHE A 30 0.21 -14.34 6.24
CA PHE A 30 1.42 -15.02 5.78
C PHE A 30 1.12 -16.25 4.91
N ALA A 31 0.19 -17.11 5.33
CA ALA A 31 -0.22 -18.28 4.54
C ALA A 31 -0.78 -17.88 3.17
N ARG A 32 -1.62 -16.84 3.15
CA ARG A 32 -2.21 -16.30 1.94
C ARG A 32 -1.18 -15.66 1.02
N ALA A 33 -0.22 -14.91 1.58
CA ALA A 33 0.89 -14.34 0.83
C ALA A 33 1.70 -15.45 0.15
N ARG A 34 2.06 -16.54 0.86
CA ARG A 34 2.77 -17.68 0.25
C ARG A 34 2.01 -18.28 -0.93
N THR A 35 0.71 -18.57 -0.78
CA THR A 35 -0.10 -19.09 -1.90
C THR A 35 -0.14 -18.13 -3.08
N SER A 36 -0.29 -16.82 -2.82
CA SER A 36 -0.44 -15.81 -3.87
C SER A 36 0.87 -15.51 -4.59
N LEU A 37 2.01 -15.66 -3.90
CA LEU A 37 3.34 -15.33 -4.41
C LEU A 37 4.02 -16.51 -5.09
N LEU A 38 3.54 -17.75 -4.92
CA LEU A 38 4.13 -18.94 -5.53
C LEU A 38 4.37 -18.81 -7.05
N PRO A 39 3.44 -18.27 -7.87
CA PRO A 39 3.69 -18.11 -9.30
C PRO A 39 4.82 -17.15 -9.67
N LEU A 40 5.26 -16.29 -8.73
CA LEU A 40 6.36 -15.36 -8.97
C LEU A 40 7.73 -16.06 -8.91
N VAL A 41 7.80 -17.26 -8.32
CA VAL A 41 9.03 -18.07 -8.28
C VAL A 41 9.48 -18.42 -9.69
N ASP A 42 8.57 -18.90 -10.53
CA ASP A 42 8.88 -19.26 -11.92
C ASP A 42 9.33 -18.04 -12.75
N LEU A 43 8.73 -16.87 -12.50
CA LEU A 43 9.15 -15.62 -13.14
C LEU A 43 10.54 -15.17 -12.65
N ALA A 44 10.82 -15.35 -11.36
CA ALA A 44 12.12 -15.01 -10.78
C ALA A 44 13.23 -15.91 -11.35
N ASP A 45 12.96 -17.21 -11.45
CA ASP A 45 13.88 -18.22 -11.99
C ASP A 45 14.15 -18.00 -13.48
N ALA A 46 13.11 -17.66 -14.25
CA ALA A 46 13.24 -17.26 -15.65
C ALA A 46 13.99 -15.92 -15.88
N GLY A 47 14.44 -15.26 -14.82
CA GLY A 47 15.31 -14.08 -14.91
C GLY A 47 14.59 -12.74 -15.03
N TYR A 48 13.26 -12.68 -14.91
CA TYR A 48 12.54 -11.41 -15.03
C TYR A 48 12.97 -10.41 -13.94
N LYS A 49 12.94 -9.11 -14.30
CA LYS A 49 13.02 -7.99 -13.36
C LYS A 49 11.61 -7.67 -12.85
N ILE A 50 11.36 -7.88 -11.56
CA ILE A 50 10.00 -7.86 -11.01
C ILE A 50 9.87 -6.77 -9.94
N ALA A 51 9.03 -5.78 -10.22
CA ALA A 51 8.53 -4.85 -9.21
C ALA A 51 7.16 -5.34 -8.73
N ILE A 52 6.96 -5.39 -7.41
CA ILE A 52 5.76 -5.86 -6.75
C ILE A 52 5.14 -4.67 -6.02
N THR A 53 3.89 -4.36 -6.34
CA THR A 53 3.10 -3.35 -5.64
C THR A 53 1.92 -4.03 -4.97
N HIS A 54 1.32 -3.40 -3.95
CA HIS A 54 0.19 -3.99 -3.23
C HIS A 54 -0.78 -2.92 -2.73
N GLY A 55 -2.02 -3.32 -2.46
CA GLY A 55 -2.96 -2.50 -1.70
C GLY A 55 -2.71 -2.60 -0.19
N ASN A 56 -3.31 -1.70 0.58
CA ASN A 56 -3.22 -1.72 2.05
C ASN A 56 -4.56 -1.45 2.75
N GLY A 57 -5.70 -1.44 2.02
CA GLY A 57 -7.00 -0.99 2.55
C GLY A 57 -7.41 -1.59 3.91
N PRO A 58 -7.41 -2.93 4.07
CA PRO A 58 -7.68 -3.56 5.35
C PRO A 58 -6.66 -3.19 6.44
N GLN A 59 -5.36 -3.19 6.10
CA GLN A 59 -4.27 -2.94 7.04
C GLN A 59 -4.22 -1.50 7.52
N VAL A 60 -4.36 -0.51 6.62
CA VAL A 60 -4.38 0.91 7.00
C VAL A 60 -5.64 1.22 7.83
N GLY A 61 -6.74 0.51 7.56
CA GLY A 61 -7.93 0.52 8.40
C GLY A 61 -7.66 0.04 9.82
N ASN A 62 -6.93 -1.08 9.98
CA ASN A 62 -6.56 -1.61 11.28
C ASN A 62 -5.54 -0.71 12.01
N GLN A 63 -4.62 -0.07 11.29
CA GLN A 63 -3.69 0.91 11.88
C GLN A 63 -4.44 2.13 12.41
N LEU A 64 -5.43 2.64 11.67
CA LEU A 64 -6.30 3.72 12.16
C LEU A 64 -7.10 3.30 13.39
N LEU A 65 -7.67 2.10 13.40
CA LEU A 65 -8.37 1.59 14.57
C LEU A 65 -7.45 1.51 15.80
N ARG A 66 -6.19 1.12 15.63
CA ARG A 66 -5.19 1.15 16.73
C ARG A 66 -4.95 2.57 17.22
N VAL A 67 -4.83 3.54 16.31
CA VAL A 67 -4.71 4.97 16.67
C VAL A 67 -5.93 5.42 17.47
N GLU A 68 -7.14 5.11 17.02
CA GLU A 68 -8.40 5.47 17.69
C GLU A 68 -8.51 4.88 19.09
N LEU A 69 -8.16 3.59 19.25
CA LEU A 69 -8.24 2.90 20.54
C LEU A 69 -7.16 3.34 21.54
N SER A 70 -6.11 4.03 21.06
CA SER A 70 -4.96 4.41 21.88
C SER A 70 -4.79 5.93 22.03
N GLN A 71 -5.64 6.74 21.40
CA GLN A 71 -5.50 8.20 21.34
C GLN A 71 -5.47 8.90 22.70
N ASP A 72 -6.12 8.35 23.73
CA ASP A 72 -6.12 8.90 25.09
C ASP A 72 -4.86 8.53 25.89
N LYS A 73 -4.00 7.67 25.33
CA LYS A 73 -2.80 7.12 25.99
C LYS A 73 -1.51 7.50 25.28
N VAL A 74 -1.54 7.64 23.97
CA VAL A 74 -0.39 7.99 23.12
C VAL A 74 -0.79 8.96 22.03
N ILE A 75 0.19 9.70 21.51
CA ILE A 75 -0.05 10.70 20.46
C ILE A 75 -0.64 10.02 19.22
N PRO A 76 -1.80 10.48 18.71
CA PRO A 76 -2.40 9.93 17.50
C PRO A 76 -1.49 10.09 16.28
N MET A 77 -1.38 9.04 15.47
CA MET A 77 -0.59 9.09 14.25
C MET A 77 -1.43 9.58 13.06
N PRO A 78 -0.87 10.46 12.20
CA PRO A 78 -1.52 10.87 10.97
C PRO A 78 -1.62 9.70 9.98
N LEU A 79 -2.58 9.81 9.05
CA LEU A 79 -2.89 8.76 8.08
C LEU A 79 -1.69 8.43 7.18
N PHE A 80 -0.90 9.41 6.78
CA PHE A 80 0.28 9.14 5.95
C PHE A 80 1.33 8.27 6.68
N LEU A 81 1.47 8.42 8.01
CA LEU A 81 2.33 7.54 8.82
C LEU A 81 1.71 6.16 9.01
N CYS A 82 0.38 6.06 9.17
CA CYS A 82 -0.29 4.76 9.11
C CYS A 82 -0.03 4.07 7.76
N GLY A 83 -0.08 4.82 6.66
CA GLY A 83 0.31 4.35 5.32
C GLY A 83 1.74 3.82 5.28
N ALA A 84 2.69 4.59 5.81
CA ALA A 84 4.10 4.18 5.91
C ALA A 84 4.27 2.88 6.71
N MET A 85 3.58 2.74 7.85
CA MET A 85 3.59 1.53 8.65
C MET A 85 3.09 0.31 7.88
N THR A 86 2.03 0.47 7.09
CA THR A 86 1.52 -0.65 6.27
C THR A 86 2.47 -1.07 5.16
N GLN A 87 3.34 -0.18 4.67
CA GLN A 87 4.40 -0.58 3.74
C GLN A 87 5.44 -1.48 4.44
N GLY A 88 5.81 -1.16 5.68
CA GLY A 88 6.69 -2.01 6.48
C GLY A 88 6.04 -3.35 6.82
N GLU A 89 4.78 -3.32 7.28
CA GLU A 89 4.00 -4.52 7.65
C GLU A 89 3.84 -5.48 6.47
N ILE A 90 3.23 -5.00 5.38
CA ILE A 90 2.93 -5.84 4.21
C ILE A 90 4.20 -6.13 3.41
N GLY A 91 5.11 -5.17 3.31
CA GLY A 91 6.41 -5.35 2.67
C GLY A 91 7.19 -6.48 3.34
N TYR A 92 7.19 -6.56 4.67
CA TYR A 92 7.79 -7.67 5.38
C TYR A 92 7.09 -9.01 5.11
N ILE A 93 5.76 -9.06 5.15
CA ILE A 93 4.99 -10.28 4.84
C ILE A 93 5.37 -10.81 3.45
N ILE A 94 5.44 -9.94 2.45
CA ILE A 94 5.79 -10.30 1.07
C ILE A 94 7.25 -10.73 0.97
N VAL A 95 8.19 -9.91 1.49
CA VAL A 95 9.63 -10.21 1.46
C VAL A 95 9.90 -11.56 2.10
N ASN A 96 9.43 -11.79 3.32
CA ASN A 96 9.66 -13.05 4.03
C ASN A 96 9.04 -14.24 3.30
N SER A 97 7.79 -14.12 2.84
CA SER A 97 7.10 -15.21 2.16
C SER A 97 7.76 -15.58 0.84
N LEU A 98 8.10 -14.59 0.01
CA LEU A 98 8.72 -14.82 -1.29
C LEU A 98 10.17 -15.29 -1.17
N ASP A 99 10.94 -14.72 -0.24
CA ASP A 99 12.33 -15.12 0.00
C ASP A 99 12.43 -16.58 0.49
N ASN A 100 11.48 -17.05 1.30
CA ASN A 100 11.40 -18.48 1.66
C ASN A 100 11.03 -19.36 0.47
N LEU A 101 10.03 -18.97 -0.34
CA LEU A 101 9.66 -19.71 -1.56
C LEU A 101 10.84 -19.81 -2.54
N LEU A 102 11.59 -18.73 -2.75
CA LEU A 102 12.77 -18.75 -3.62
C LEU A 102 13.84 -19.73 -3.09
N ARG A 103 14.06 -19.80 -1.77
CA ARG A 103 14.99 -20.76 -1.16
C ARG A 103 14.53 -22.21 -1.32
N GLU A 104 13.25 -22.47 -1.09
CA GLU A 104 12.65 -23.81 -1.24
C GLU A 104 12.80 -24.35 -2.67
N HIS A 105 12.83 -23.45 -3.66
CA HIS A 105 12.98 -23.76 -5.09
C HIS A 105 14.41 -23.54 -5.62
N ASP A 106 15.40 -23.33 -4.75
CA ASP A 106 16.81 -23.07 -5.09
C ASP A 106 17.08 -21.86 -6.02
N VAL A 107 16.13 -20.91 -6.09
CA VAL A 107 16.24 -19.70 -6.92
C VAL A 107 17.10 -18.65 -6.21
N LYS A 108 18.28 -18.34 -6.77
CA LYS A 108 19.26 -17.40 -6.17
C LYS A 108 18.96 -15.93 -6.49
N ARG A 109 17.81 -15.45 -6.03
CA ARG A 109 17.41 -14.03 -6.14
C ARG A 109 17.19 -13.43 -4.75
N ARG A 110 17.22 -12.10 -4.67
CA ARG A 110 16.97 -11.34 -3.42
C ARG A 110 15.66 -10.60 -3.54
N VAL A 111 14.95 -10.46 -2.41
CA VAL A 111 13.72 -9.67 -2.32
C VAL A 111 13.96 -8.50 -1.37
N SER A 112 13.65 -7.28 -1.81
CA SER A 112 13.82 -6.06 -1.01
C SER A 112 12.51 -5.28 -0.97
N ALA A 113 12.17 -4.70 0.18
CA ALA A 113 11.05 -3.76 0.30
C ALA A 113 11.59 -2.33 0.43
N VAL A 114 11.04 -1.42 -0.37
CA VAL A 114 11.41 0.00 -0.40
C VAL A 114 10.25 0.82 0.15
N VAL A 115 10.47 1.54 1.24
CA VAL A 115 9.53 2.57 1.69
C VAL A 115 9.45 3.63 0.61
N THR A 116 8.25 3.90 0.12
CA THR A 116 8.03 4.67 -1.11
C THR A 116 7.09 5.84 -0.87
N GLN A 117 7.53 7.04 -1.22
CA GLN A 117 6.76 8.27 -1.26
C GLN A 117 6.27 8.55 -2.68
N VAL A 118 5.05 9.08 -2.78
CA VAL A 118 4.43 9.43 -4.07
C VAL A 118 3.92 10.86 -3.99
N ILE A 119 4.40 11.67 -4.93
CA ILE A 119 4.04 13.08 -5.03
C ILE A 119 2.60 13.19 -5.52
N VAL A 120 1.84 14.08 -4.88
CA VAL A 120 0.47 14.44 -5.25
C VAL A 120 0.33 15.96 -5.28
N ASP A 121 -0.62 16.46 -6.08
CA ASP A 121 -0.91 17.90 -6.12
C ASP A 121 -1.65 18.33 -4.86
N ARG A 122 -1.11 19.33 -4.15
CA ARG A 122 -1.76 19.93 -2.96
C ARG A 122 -3.13 20.52 -3.27
N LYS A 123 -3.39 20.88 -4.54
CA LYS A 123 -4.66 21.44 -5.02
C LYS A 123 -5.60 20.39 -5.63
N ASP A 124 -5.27 19.10 -5.54
CA ASP A 124 -6.13 18.05 -6.09
C ASP A 124 -7.56 18.14 -5.50
N PRO A 125 -8.62 18.17 -6.32
CA PRO A 125 -10.00 18.23 -5.86
C PRO A 125 -10.40 17.11 -4.87
N ALA A 126 -9.68 15.98 -4.87
CA ALA A 126 -9.91 14.89 -3.92
C ALA A 126 -9.73 15.31 -2.45
N PHE A 127 -8.95 16.35 -2.17
CA PHE A 127 -8.82 16.89 -0.80
C PHE A 127 -10.09 17.58 -0.33
N GLN A 128 -10.86 18.19 -1.24
CA GLN A 128 -12.15 18.81 -0.92
C GLN A 128 -13.32 17.83 -0.98
N ASN A 129 -13.16 16.75 -1.75
CA ASN A 129 -14.19 15.72 -1.93
C ASN A 129 -13.64 14.31 -1.67
N PRO A 130 -13.44 13.92 -0.40
CA PRO A 130 -12.95 12.59 -0.03
C PRO A 130 -13.89 11.47 -0.49
N THR A 131 -13.36 10.48 -1.22
CA THR A 131 -14.15 9.38 -1.82
C THR A 131 -13.62 8.00 -1.48
N LYS A 132 -12.37 7.87 -1.05
CA LYS A 132 -11.75 6.56 -0.85
C LYS A 132 -12.11 6.00 0.51
N TYR A 133 -12.88 4.91 0.52
CA TYR A 133 -13.26 4.21 1.73
C TYR A 133 -12.07 3.50 2.38
N ILE A 134 -11.94 3.67 3.70
CA ILE A 134 -10.93 3.00 4.52
C ILE A 134 -11.54 2.49 5.83
N GLY A 135 -10.85 1.55 6.48
CA GLY A 135 -11.31 1.02 7.75
C GLY A 135 -12.55 0.12 7.66
N ARG A 136 -13.06 -0.21 8.85
CA ARG A 136 -14.26 -1.04 9.08
C ARG A 136 -15.55 -0.29 8.77
N PHE A 137 -16.66 -1.02 8.79
CA PHE A 137 -18.01 -0.45 8.73
C PHE A 137 -18.46 0.03 10.12
N TYR A 138 -19.28 1.08 10.10
CA TYR A 138 -19.94 1.71 11.23
C TYR A 138 -21.44 1.79 10.95
N THR A 139 -22.25 1.89 12.01
CA THR A 139 -23.63 2.34 11.88
C THR A 139 -23.67 3.82 11.47
N GLU A 140 -24.81 4.29 10.98
CA GLU A 140 -24.99 5.71 10.62
C GLU A 140 -24.78 6.63 11.85
N GLU A 141 -25.27 6.23 13.02
CA GLU A 141 -25.15 6.98 14.26
C GLU A 141 -23.69 7.12 14.69
N GLU A 142 -22.95 6.01 14.71
CA GLU A 142 -21.51 5.99 15.02
C GLU A 142 -20.71 6.84 14.02
N ALA A 143 -20.98 6.72 12.73
CA ALA A 143 -20.29 7.47 11.69
C ALA A 143 -20.54 8.98 11.82
N LYS A 144 -21.79 9.39 12.08
CA LYS A 144 -22.15 10.80 12.32
C LYS A 144 -21.53 11.33 13.61
N HIS A 145 -21.42 10.50 14.65
CA HIS A 145 -20.73 10.88 15.87
C HIS A 145 -19.25 11.16 15.59
N LEU A 146 -18.55 10.23 14.93
CA LEU A 146 -17.14 10.37 14.56
C LEU A 146 -16.87 11.54 13.60
N ALA A 147 -17.80 11.84 12.70
CA ALA A 147 -17.72 13.03 11.86
C ALA A 147 -17.71 14.33 12.68
N LYS A 148 -18.51 14.39 13.76
CA LYS A 148 -18.59 15.56 14.65
C LYS A 148 -17.41 15.65 15.62
N THR A 149 -17.01 14.53 16.21
CA THR A 149 -16.01 14.53 17.30
C THR A 149 -14.57 14.41 16.80
N ALA A 150 -14.34 13.69 15.70
CA ALA A 150 -13.02 13.44 15.15
C ALA A 150 -12.78 14.14 13.79
N GLY A 151 -13.75 14.91 13.29
CA GLY A 151 -13.65 15.65 12.02
C GLY A 151 -13.58 14.75 10.80
N TRP A 152 -14.07 13.51 10.89
CA TRP A 152 -14.00 12.56 9.79
C TRP A 152 -14.98 12.90 8.67
N SER A 153 -14.54 12.66 7.44
CA SER A 153 -15.46 12.49 6.32
C SER A 153 -15.96 11.05 6.31
N VAL A 154 -17.28 10.85 6.26
CA VAL A 154 -17.91 9.53 6.25
C VAL A 154 -18.94 9.45 5.13
N ARG A 155 -19.13 8.26 4.57
CA ARG A 155 -20.13 7.99 3.52
C ARG A 155 -20.75 6.62 3.70
N GLU A 156 -21.97 6.48 3.20
CA GLU A 156 -22.68 5.21 3.09
C GLU A 156 -22.09 4.38 1.92
N ASP A 157 -21.82 3.11 2.17
CA ASP A 157 -21.20 2.18 1.21
C ASP A 157 -22.25 1.15 0.74
N SER A 158 -23.17 1.62 -0.10
CA SER A 158 -24.15 0.80 -0.84
C SER A 158 -24.93 -0.19 0.02
N GLY A 159 -25.53 0.28 1.12
CA GLY A 159 -26.34 -0.53 2.03
C GLY A 159 -25.55 -1.45 2.97
N ARG A 160 -24.22 -1.49 2.88
CA ARG A 160 -23.37 -2.32 3.76
C ARG A 160 -23.02 -1.63 5.09
N GLY A 161 -23.37 -0.36 5.23
CA GLY A 161 -23.07 0.48 6.38
C GLY A 161 -22.31 1.74 5.99
N TRP A 162 -21.80 2.45 6.99
CA TRP A 162 -21.05 3.69 6.82
C TRP A 162 -19.55 3.46 7.01
N ARG A 163 -18.73 4.20 6.29
CA ARG A 163 -17.27 4.09 6.36
C ARG A 163 -16.61 5.46 6.30
N ARG A 164 -15.43 5.57 6.93
CA ARG A 164 -14.56 6.73 6.78
C ARG A 164 -14.09 6.81 5.32
N VAL A 165 -14.17 8.01 4.75
CA VAL A 165 -13.60 8.33 3.46
C VAL A 165 -12.46 9.32 3.61
N VAL A 166 -11.45 9.16 2.77
CA VAL A 166 -10.26 10.03 2.75
C VAL A 166 -9.96 10.49 1.33
N PRO A 167 -9.17 11.57 1.18
CA PRO A 167 -8.70 12.01 -0.13
C PRO A 167 -7.96 10.88 -0.85
N SER A 168 -8.22 10.74 -2.15
CA SER A 168 -7.47 9.86 -3.06
C SER A 168 -7.01 10.65 -4.29
N PRO A 169 -6.02 11.54 -4.10
CA PRO A 169 -5.49 12.38 -5.17
C PRO A 169 -4.80 11.53 -6.24
N ARG A 170 -4.60 12.12 -7.42
CA ARG A 170 -3.85 11.47 -8.49
C ARG A 170 -2.34 11.48 -8.18
N PRO A 171 -1.65 10.35 -8.32
CA PRO A 171 -0.20 10.32 -8.19
C PRO A 171 0.44 11.03 -9.38
N SER A 172 1.44 11.88 -9.12
CA SER A 172 2.17 12.61 -10.16
C SER A 172 3.59 12.10 -10.38
N ASP A 173 4.27 11.65 -9.32
CA ASP A 173 5.64 11.17 -9.40
C ASP A 173 5.99 10.22 -8.24
N ILE A 174 6.98 9.34 -8.43
CA ILE A 174 7.45 8.38 -7.43
C ILE A 174 8.86 8.77 -7.01
N VAL A 175 9.04 9.11 -5.73
CA VAL A 175 10.30 9.70 -5.25
C VAL A 175 11.45 8.70 -5.32
N GLU A 176 11.21 7.43 -4.95
CA GLU A 176 12.25 6.39 -4.90
C GLU A 176 12.37 5.57 -6.20
N VAL A 177 11.86 6.07 -7.34
CA VAL A 177 11.86 5.33 -8.62
C VAL A 177 13.26 4.90 -9.07
N ASP A 178 14.26 5.76 -8.89
CA ASP A 178 15.63 5.44 -9.30
C ASP A 178 16.25 4.36 -8.40
N THR A 179 15.95 4.37 -7.10
CA THR A 179 16.36 3.30 -6.18
C THR A 179 15.72 1.96 -6.58
N VAL A 180 14.42 1.98 -6.92
CA VAL A 180 13.72 0.78 -7.41
C VAL A 180 14.39 0.25 -8.68
N ARG A 181 14.69 1.13 -9.65
CA ARG A 181 15.34 0.75 -10.90
C ARG A 181 16.73 0.14 -10.68
N GLN A 182 17.55 0.76 -9.82
CA GLN A 182 18.89 0.23 -9.48
C GLN A 182 18.82 -1.15 -8.82
N LEU A 183 17.86 -1.37 -7.91
CA LEU A 183 17.69 -2.68 -7.28
C LEU A 183 17.27 -3.76 -8.29
N LEU A 184 16.34 -3.44 -9.20
CA LEU A 184 15.91 -4.34 -10.27
C LEU A 184 17.06 -4.68 -11.23
N ASP A 185 17.86 -3.69 -11.61
CA ASP A 185 19.03 -3.88 -12.48
C ASP A 185 20.10 -4.76 -11.81
N ASN A 186 20.21 -4.70 -10.49
CA ASN A 186 21.05 -5.58 -9.68
C ASN A 186 20.40 -6.96 -9.38
N GLY A 187 19.30 -7.30 -10.06
CA GLY A 187 18.66 -8.60 -9.95
C GLY A 187 17.78 -8.80 -8.72
N ASN A 188 17.44 -7.74 -7.96
CA ASN A 188 16.47 -7.88 -6.88
C ASN A 188 15.04 -7.97 -7.44
N LEU A 189 14.18 -8.66 -6.72
CA LEU A 189 12.74 -8.48 -6.79
C LEU A 189 12.39 -7.38 -5.79
N VAL A 190 11.64 -6.37 -6.22
CA VAL A 190 11.46 -5.15 -5.42
C VAL A 190 10.00 -4.96 -5.05
N VAL A 191 9.69 -5.00 -3.76
CA VAL A 191 8.39 -4.59 -3.22
C VAL A 191 8.42 -3.08 -3.00
N THR A 192 7.52 -2.34 -3.63
CA THR A 192 7.51 -0.86 -3.61
C THR A 192 6.09 -0.34 -3.81
N VAL A 193 5.89 0.98 -3.66
CA VAL A 193 4.60 1.66 -3.87
C VAL A 193 3.47 0.97 -3.07
N GLY A 194 3.80 0.49 -1.87
CA GLY A 194 2.87 -0.22 -1.01
C GLY A 194 1.71 0.69 -0.61
N GLY A 195 0.48 0.21 -0.81
CA GLY A 195 -0.72 1.01 -0.57
C GLY A 195 -0.93 2.17 -1.54
N GLY A 196 -0.22 2.20 -2.67
CA GLY A 196 -0.18 3.35 -3.59
C GLY A 196 0.90 4.38 -3.27
N GLY A 197 1.75 4.13 -2.26
CA GLY A 197 2.79 5.05 -1.81
C GLY A 197 2.35 5.95 -0.65
N ILE A 198 3.32 6.50 0.09
CA ILE A 198 3.09 7.51 1.12
C ILE A 198 2.84 8.84 0.39
N PRO A 199 1.64 9.42 0.46
CA PRO A 199 1.34 10.67 -0.23
C PRO A 199 2.13 11.83 0.37
N VAL A 200 2.85 12.55 -0.49
CA VAL A 200 3.60 13.75 -0.13
C VAL A 200 3.30 14.90 -1.10
N THR A 201 3.37 16.12 -0.59
CA THR A 201 3.38 17.34 -1.43
C THR A 201 4.77 17.95 -1.42
N LYS A 202 5.14 18.58 -2.53
CA LYS A 202 6.43 19.28 -2.67
C LYS A 202 6.19 20.78 -2.51
N ASP A 203 6.91 21.42 -1.59
CA ASP A 203 6.83 22.88 -1.41
C ASP A 203 7.72 23.64 -2.41
N ASP A 204 7.65 24.97 -2.40
CA ASP A 204 8.41 25.84 -3.31
C ASP A 204 9.93 25.71 -3.15
N ARG A 205 10.40 25.15 -2.03
CA ARG A 205 11.82 24.87 -1.75
C ARG A 205 12.21 23.44 -2.12
N GLY A 206 11.28 22.66 -2.67
CA GLY A 206 11.48 21.27 -3.06
C GLY A 206 11.39 20.26 -1.91
N ARG A 207 10.98 20.67 -0.71
CA ARG A 207 10.85 19.77 0.44
C ARG A 207 9.56 18.98 0.35
N LEU A 208 9.63 17.71 0.75
CA LEU A 208 8.49 16.80 0.77
C LEU A 208 7.82 16.82 2.13
N ASN A 209 6.50 16.90 2.14
CA ASN A 209 5.68 16.92 3.35
C ASN A 209 4.54 15.91 3.21
N GLY A 210 4.41 15.02 4.19
CA GLY A 210 3.32 14.03 4.25
C GLY A 210 1.95 14.70 4.30
N VAL A 211 0.97 14.13 3.60
CA VAL A 211 -0.41 14.62 3.58
C VAL A 211 -1.39 13.48 3.82
N ASP A 212 -2.46 13.72 4.59
CA ASP A 212 -3.41 12.67 4.90
C ASP A 212 -4.31 12.33 3.70
N ALA A 213 -3.89 11.31 2.97
CA ALA A 213 -4.58 10.76 1.82
C ALA A 213 -4.26 9.25 1.67
N VAL A 214 -5.00 8.56 0.81
CA VAL A 214 -4.66 7.21 0.34
C VAL A 214 -4.73 7.21 -1.17
N ILE A 215 -3.59 6.99 -1.81
CA ILE A 215 -3.48 6.98 -3.27
C ILE A 215 -4.08 5.68 -3.79
N ASP A 216 -4.74 5.75 -4.95
CA ASP A 216 -5.21 4.55 -5.61
C ASP A 216 -4.03 3.71 -6.12
N LYS A 217 -3.89 2.50 -5.59
CA LYS A 217 -2.76 1.62 -5.89
C LYS A 217 -2.63 1.36 -7.38
N ASP A 218 -3.73 1.17 -8.12
CA ASP A 218 -3.66 0.74 -9.51
C ASP A 218 -3.15 1.91 -10.39
N ARG A 219 -3.53 3.14 -10.05
CA ARG A 219 -2.94 4.35 -10.65
C ARG A 219 -1.45 4.51 -10.32
N ALA A 220 -1.06 4.24 -9.08
CA ALA A 220 0.34 4.35 -8.68
C ALA A 220 1.21 3.24 -9.31
N SER A 221 0.69 2.02 -9.42
CA SER A 221 1.33 0.92 -10.15
C SER A 221 1.45 1.21 -11.64
N ALA A 222 0.44 1.86 -12.24
CA ALA A 222 0.49 2.30 -13.63
C ALA A 222 1.50 3.43 -13.86
N LEU A 223 1.72 4.30 -12.86
CA LEU A 223 2.77 5.32 -12.91
C LEU A 223 4.17 4.72 -12.77
N LEU A 224 4.31 3.62 -12.01
CA LEU A 224 5.58 2.91 -11.84
C LEU A 224 6.00 2.14 -13.10
N ALA A 225 5.03 1.63 -13.86
CA ALA A 225 5.23 0.81 -15.06
C ALA A 225 5.66 1.64 -16.28
#